data_AF-A0A7K7CYB6-F1
#
_entry.id   AF-A0A7K7CYB6-F1
#
_cell.length_a   1.000
_cell.length_b   1.000
_cell.length_c   1.000
_cell.angle_alpha   90.00
_cell.angle_beta   90.00
_cell.angle_gamma   90.00
#
_symmetry.space_group_name_H-M   'P 1'
#
loop_
_entity.id
_entity.type
_entity.pdbx_description
1 polymer ?
#
loop_
_entity_poly.entity_id
_entity_poly.type
_entity_poly.pdbx_seq_one_letter_code
_entity_poly.pdbx_strand_id
1 'polypeptide(L)'
;IENVVTSFAPRPKKAWWQSENGVEQVSIQLDLEAEFHFTHLIMTFKTFRPAAMLVERSADFGHTWRVYRYFAYDCAASFPHVPHGPPRRIDDVVCESRYSDIEPSTEGEVIYRVLDPAIPIRDPYSPAIQSDGLITHPRLNLDWEQEGWNLQGRASGKLQFWGSYPLLCQGCCSALVGFCCGNAEPCPRTSRLCTATCVGADPPQLRAAQPGHMQPRACEPNHAQAWANTVCGLWCHMPCGGAVPAGCDCNEHSRRCHFDMAVFLATGNTSGGVCDGCQHNTMGRRCHLCKPFYYKDPTKDLRDPAVCRACDCDPEGSLDGGLCDGADDPARGLIAGQCRCKEHVAGPRCDRCKPGFFGLSADNPQGCRRCQCDPRGTVADGSRCDPVSGECFCKRLVTGRSCSQCLPEHWGLSHDLPGCRPCDCDVGGARNNLCAMGTGQCQCRSHVIGRQCEQVETGFYR
;
A
#
# COMPACT_ATOMS: atom_id res chain seq x y z
N ILE A 1 -25.87 31.39 -26.57
CA ILE A 1 -27.09 32.16 -26.26
C ILE A 1 -26.96 32.70 -24.82
N GLU A 2 -26.69 34.00 -24.64
CA GLU A 2 -26.31 34.54 -23.31
C GLU A 2 -27.52 34.94 -22.43
N ASN A 3 -28.67 35.26 -23.02
CA ASN A 3 -29.87 35.75 -22.31
C ASN A 3 -30.81 34.64 -21.79
N VAL A 4 -30.38 33.39 -21.87
CA VAL A 4 -31.16 32.21 -21.42
C VAL A 4 -30.72 31.71 -20.05
N VAL A 5 -29.60 32.17 -19.51
CA VAL A 5 -29.11 31.75 -18.18
C VAL A 5 -29.44 32.85 -17.17
N THR A 6 -30.31 32.57 -16.19
CA THR A 6 -30.55 33.53 -15.09
C THR A 6 -29.30 33.65 -14.23
N SER A 7 -28.67 34.83 -14.21
CA SER A 7 -28.02 35.29 -12.98
C SER A 7 -29.13 35.61 -11.96
N PHE A 8 -28.88 35.42 -10.66
CA PHE A 8 -29.80 35.69 -9.54
C PHE A 8 -30.16 37.20 -9.42
N ALA A 9 -30.65 37.81 -10.48
CA ALA A 9 -31.02 39.21 -10.57
C ALA A 9 -32.48 39.41 -10.12
N PRO A 10 -32.84 40.55 -9.51
CA PRO A 10 -34.08 40.69 -8.74
C PRO A 10 -35.38 40.72 -9.58
N ARG A 11 -35.31 40.57 -10.91
CA ARG A 11 -36.45 40.64 -11.83
C ARG A 11 -36.27 39.72 -13.06
N PRO A 12 -36.55 38.41 -12.95
CA PRO A 12 -36.31 37.43 -14.03
C PRO A 12 -37.21 37.61 -15.28
N LYS A 13 -38.35 38.30 -15.17
CA LYS A 13 -39.39 38.39 -16.23
C LYS A 13 -39.15 39.45 -17.33
N LYS A 14 -37.98 40.11 -17.40
CA LYS A 14 -37.73 41.22 -18.36
C LYS A 14 -36.80 40.89 -19.52
N ALA A 15 -36.10 39.76 -19.51
CA ALA A 15 -35.22 39.32 -20.59
C ALA A 15 -35.72 37.99 -21.17
N TRP A 16 -35.66 37.83 -22.49
CA TRP A 16 -35.95 36.57 -23.18
C TRP A 16 -34.99 36.40 -24.36
N TRP A 17 -34.76 35.17 -24.76
CA TRP A 17 -34.12 34.88 -26.04
C TRP A 17 -35.17 34.66 -27.12
N GLN A 18 -34.83 35.06 -28.34
CA GLN A 18 -35.69 34.96 -29.50
C GLN A 18 -34.91 34.33 -30.66
N SER A 19 -35.50 33.34 -31.33
CA SER A 19 -34.98 32.78 -32.58
C SER A 19 -35.14 33.75 -33.74
N GLU A 20 -34.47 33.47 -34.86
CA GLU A 20 -34.79 34.10 -36.13
C GLU A 20 -36.26 33.83 -36.51
N ASN A 21 -36.88 34.81 -37.18
CA ASN A 21 -38.27 34.70 -37.58
C ASN A 21 -38.42 33.67 -38.71
N GLY A 22 -39.38 32.76 -38.59
CA GLY A 22 -39.72 31.76 -39.61
C GLY A 22 -38.85 30.50 -39.59
N VAL A 23 -37.94 30.36 -38.62
CA VAL A 23 -37.12 29.14 -38.47
C VAL A 23 -37.86 28.14 -37.59
N GLU A 24 -38.29 27.04 -38.22
CA GLU A 24 -39.07 25.98 -37.57
C GLU A 24 -38.18 25.09 -36.68
N GLN A 25 -36.98 24.74 -37.16
CA GLN A 25 -36.02 23.88 -36.46
C GLN A 25 -34.97 24.69 -35.72
N VAL A 26 -35.01 24.69 -34.39
CA VAL A 26 -34.05 25.45 -33.57
C VAL A 26 -33.48 24.61 -32.43
N SER A 27 -32.15 24.61 -32.29
CA SER A 27 -31.45 23.93 -31.20
C SER A 27 -30.89 24.90 -30.18
N ILE A 28 -31.14 24.65 -28.89
CA ILE A 28 -30.51 25.35 -27.77
C ILE A 28 -29.56 24.37 -27.07
N GLN A 29 -28.28 24.68 -27.03
CA GLN A 29 -27.26 23.86 -26.37
C GLN A 29 -26.59 24.65 -25.24
N LEU A 30 -26.33 23.98 -24.12
CA LEU A 30 -25.56 24.50 -23.01
C LEU A 30 -24.31 23.65 -22.83
N ASP A 31 -23.13 24.27 -22.88
CA ASP A 31 -21.85 23.58 -22.74
C ASP A 31 -21.35 23.77 -21.31
N LEU A 32 -21.31 22.70 -20.53
CA LEU A 32 -20.82 22.74 -19.15
C LEU A 32 -19.32 22.39 -19.13
N GLU A 33 -18.56 23.16 -18.35
CA GLU A 33 -17.11 22.98 -18.18
C GLU A 33 -16.71 21.75 -17.34
N ALA A 34 -17.70 21.12 -16.71
CA ALA A 34 -17.56 19.95 -15.84
C ALA A 34 -18.81 19.07 -15.93
N GLU A 35 -18.76 17.92 -15.27
CA GLU A 35 -19.90 17.03 -15.11
C GLU A 35 -20.83 17.51 -13.99
N PHE A 36 -22.14 17.47 -14.25
CA PHE A 36 -23.17 17.87 -13.29
C PHE A 36 -24.21 16.76 -13.14
N HIS A 37 -24.78 16.64 -11.93
CA HIS A 37 -25.99 15.86 -11.71
C HIS A 37 -27.21 16.74 -11.97
N PHE A 38 -27.85 16.49 -13.10
CA PHE A 38 -29.08 17.13 -13.52
C PHE A 38 -30.29 16.56 -12.78
N THR A 39 -31.18 17.43 -12.29
CA THR A 39 -32.40 16.98 -11.58
C THR A 39 -33.66 17.22 -12.39
N HIS A 40 -33.81 18.44 -12.92
CA HIS A 40 -34.94 18.82 -13.75
C HIS A 40 -34.62 20.02 -14.64
N LEU A 41 -35.35 20.09 -15.74
CA LEU A 41 -35.42 21.19 -16.67
C LEU A 41 -36.77 21.89 -16.52
N ILE A 42 -36.77 23.21 -16.40
CA ILE A 42 -37.98 24.01 -16.58
C ILE A 42 -37.71 25.07 -17.65
N MET A 43 -38.59 25.08 -18.66
CA MET A 43 -38.55 26.05 -19.73
C MET A 43 -39.87 26.80 -19.78
N THR A 44 -39.80 28.12 -19.78
CA THR A 44 -40.98 28.98 -19.87
C THR A 44 -40.94 29.75 -21.18
N PHE A 45 -41.94 29.54 -22.04
CA PHE A 45 -42.00 30.18 -23.35
C PHE A 45 -42.76 31.51 -23.26
N LYS A 46 -42.23 32.54 -23.92
CA LYS A 46 -42.88 33.83 -24.15
C LYS A 46 -43.93 33.73 -25.25
N THR A 47 -43.72 32.83 -26.21
CA THR A 47 -44.63 32.48 -27.28
C THR A 47 -45.33 31.15 -26.96
N PHE A 48 -46.09 30.61 -27.92
CA PHE A 48 -46.59 29.24 -27.85
C PHE A 48 -45.43 28.25 -27.62
N ARG A 49 -45.73 27.15 -26.91
CA ARG A 49 -44.81 26.03 -26.75
C ARG A 49 -44.64 25.30 -28.09
N PRO A 50 -43.53 24.58 -28.29
CA PRO A 50 -43.32 23.82 -29.50
C PRO A 50 -44.38 22.75 -29.73
N ALA A 51 -44.81 22.62 -30.99
CA ALA A 51 -45.71 21.55 -31.41
C ALA A 51 -45.03 20.18 -31.28
N ALA A 52 -43.73 20.12 -31.53
CA ALA A 52 -42.87 18.97 -31.26
C ALA A 52 -41.49 19.43 -30.76
N MET A 53 -40.89 18.71 -29.82
CA MET A 53 -39.52 18.96 -29.38
C MET A 53 -38.92 17.73 -28.68
N LEU A 54 -37.61 17.68 -28.58
CA LEU A 54 -36.91 16.66 -27.80
C LEU A 54 -35.81 17.27 -26.93
N VAL A 55 -35.53 16.59 -25.83
CA VAL A 55 -34.43 16.91 -24.91
C VAL A 55 -33.40 15.80 -25.04
N GLU A 56 -32.16 16.16 -25.36
CA GLU A 56 -31.04 15.25 -25.43
C GLU A 56 -29.87 15.71 -24.57
N ARG A 57 -28.99 14.78 -24.24
CA ARG A 57 -27.86 15.00 -23.36
C ARG A 57 -26.62 14.27 -23.81
N SER A 58 -25.47 14.84 -23.50
CA SER A 58 -24.18 14.17 -23.53
C SER A 58 -23.58 14.09 -22.12
N ALA A 59 -23.02 12.93 -21.79
CA ALA A 59 -22.25 12.68 -20.57
C ALA A 59 -20.73 12.66 -20.83
N ASP A 60 -20.31 12.83 -22.08
CA ASP A 60 -18.95 12.67 -22.56
C ASP A 60 -18.51 13.88 -23.41
N PHE A 61 -18.81 15.08 -22.92
CA PHE A 61 -18.36 16.35 -23.51
C PHE A 61 -18.76 16.56 -24.99
N GLY A 62 -19.97 16.12 -25.35
CA GLY A 62 -20.55 16.30 -26.68
C GLY A 62 -20.21 15.20 -27.70
N HIS A 63 -19.49 14.15 -27.30
CA HIS A 63 -19.12 13.04 -28.19
C HIS A 63 -20.30 12.13 -28.54
N THR A 64 -21.12 11.76 -27.55
CA THR A 64 -22.33 10.97 -27.76
C THR A 64 -23.56 11.67 -27.19
N TRP A 65 -24.70 11.46 -27.85
CA TRP A 65 -25.97 12.09 -27.51
C TRP A 65 -27.00 11.01 -27.22
N ARG A 66 -27.72 11.16 -26.10
CA ARG A 66 -28.82 10.30 -25.70
C ARG A 66 -30.06 11.15 -25.46
N VAL A 67 -31.19 10.67 -25.95
CA VAL A 67 -32.47 11.37 -25.76
C VAL A 67 -33.01 11.07 -24.37
N TYR A 68 -33.38 12.12 -23.65
CA TYR A 68 -34.06 12.05 -22.36
C TYR A 68 -35.58 11.89 -22.52
N ARG A 69 -36.20 12.73 -23.36
CA ARG A 69 -37.65 12.73 -23.56
C ARG A 69 -38.07 13.44 -24.84
N TYR A 70 -39.19 13.00 -25.41
CA TYR A 70 -39.89 13.66 -26.51
C TYR A 70 -41.16 14.35 -26.00
N PHE A 71 -41.50 15.50 -26.57
CA PHE A 71 -42.74 16.22 -26.32
C PHE A 71 -43.39 16.56 -27.64
N ALA A 72 -44.67 16.24 -27.81
CA ALA A 72 -45.42 16.59 -29.01
C ALA A 72 -46.91 16.73 -28.72
N TYR A 73 -47.59 17.59 -29.48
CA TYR A 73 -49.06 17.73 -29.41
C TYR A 73 -49.73 16.41 -29.82
N ASP A 74 -49.29 15.85 -30.96
CA ASP A 74 -49.63 14.50 -31.41
C ASP A 74 -48.36 13.65 -31.52
N CYS A 75 -48.05 12.92 -30.44
CA CYS A 75 -46.88 12.04 -30.42
C CYS A 75 -46.92 10.93 -31.49
N ALA A 76 -48.10 10.48 -31.91
CA ALA A 76 -48.21 9.41 -32.90
C ALA A 76 -47.88 9.92 -34.31
N ALA A 77 -48.20 11.19 -34.60
CA ALA A 77 -47.83 11.87 -35.83
C ALA A 77 -46.35 12.25 -35.84
N SER A 78 -45.88 13.00 -34.83
CA SER A 78 -44.51 13.56 -34.81
C SER A 78 -43.44 12.50 -34.51
N PHE A 79 -43.76 11.52 -33.66
CA PHE A 79 -42.80 10.52 -33.16
C PHE A 79 -43.39 9.09 -33.18
N PRO A 80 -43.70 8.53 -34.37
CA PRO A 80 -44.46 7.27 -34.53
C PRO A 80 -43.75 6.05 -33.95
N HIS A 81 -42.44 6.12 -33.72
CA HIS A 81 -41.62 5.02 -33.19
C HIS A 81 -41.39 5.11 -31.68
N VAL A 82 -41.87 6.15 -31.02
CA VAL A 82 -41.63 6.40 -29.60
C VAL A 82 -42.85 5.97 -28.79
N PRO A 83 -42.69 5.17 -27.72
CA PRO A 83 -43.80 4.77 -26.86
C PRO A 83 -44.53 5.97 -26.25
N HIS A 84 -45.87 5.88 -26.19
CA HIS A 84 -46.73 6.88 -25.55
C HIS A 84 -47.22 6.38 -24.18
N GLY A 85 -47.25 7.29 -23.20
CA GLY A 85 -47.70 7.00 -21.83
C GLY A 85 -46.64 7.28 -20.77
N PRO A 86 -46.98 7.10 -19.47
CA PRO A 86 -46.04 7.36 -18.39
C PRO A 86 -44.86 6.37 -18.42
N PRO A 87 -43.63 6.83 -18.14
CA PRO A 87 -42.48 5.95 -18.04
C PRO A 87 -42.67 4.93 -16.91
N ARG A 88 -42.28 3.68 -17.14
CA ARG A 88 -42.37 2.60 -16.13
C ARG A 88 -41.03 2.38 -15.44
N ARG A 89 -39.93 2.67 -16.13
CA ARG A 89 -38.56 2.66 -15.64
C ARG A 89 -37.93 4.03 -15.83
N ILE A 90 -36.84 4.25 -15.12
CA ILE A 90 -36.14 5.54 -15.13
C ILE A 90 -35.44 5.84 -16.46
N ASP A 91 -35.02 4.78 -17.16
CA ASP A 91 -34.34 4.82 -18.45
C ASP A 91 -35.32 4.74 -19.65
N ASP A 92 -36.63 4.70 -19.40
CA ASP A 92 -37.63 4.65 -20.46
C ASP A 92 -37.71 6.01 -21.17
N VAL A 93 -37.42 6.01 -22.48
CA VAL A 93 -37.60 7.18 -23.35
C VAL A 93 -39.00 7.14 -23.95
N VAL A 94 -39.84 8.10 -23.55
CA VAL A 94 -41.25 8.19 -23.95
C VAL A 94 -41.56 9.55 -24.60
N CYS A 95 -42.70 9.62 -25.29
CA CYS A 95 -43.28 10.87 -25.77
C CYS A 95 -44.45 11.33 -24.89
N GLU A 96 -44.43 12.61 -24.50
CA GLU A 96 -45.36 13.20 -23.54
C GLU A 96 -46.05 14.45 -24.14
N SER A 97 -47.39 14.46 -24.17
CA SER A 97 -48.16 15.55 -24.81
C SER A 97 -48.64 16.66 -23.87
N ARG A 98 -48.61 16.43 -22.55
CA ARG A 98 -49.15 17.37 -21.54
C ARG A 98 -48.43 18.72 -21.44
N TYR A 99 -47.30 18.88 -22.11
CA TYR A 99 -46.57 20.15 -22.18
C TYR A 99 -46.53 20.72 -23.60
N SER A 100 -47.31 20.16 -24.53
CA SER A 100 -47.33 20.59 -25.94
C SER A 100 -48.68 21.19 -26.37
N ASP A 101 -49.59 21.44 -25.43
CA ASP A 101 -50.84 22.16 -25.72
C ASP A 101 -50.59 23.61 -26.16
N ILE A 102 -51.46 24.10 -27.03
CA ILE A 102 -51.41 25.48 -27.57
C ILE A 102 -51.75 26.52 -26.47
N GLU A 103 -52.53 26.16 -25.46
CA GLU A 103 -52.82 27.03 -24.32
C GLU A 103 -51.87 26.76 -23.15
N PRO A 104 -51.30 27.79 -22.49
CA PRO A 104 -51.50 29.22 -22.70
C PRO A 104 -50.61 29.79 -23.83
N SER A 105 -51.05 30.91 -24.43
CA SER A 105 -50.33 31.58 -25.52
C SER A 105 -49.03 32.30 -25.12
N THR A 106 -48.81 32.48 -23.82
CA THR A 106 -47.59 33.02 -23.21
C THR A 106 -47.41 32.40 -21.83
N GLU A 107 -46.16 32.37 -21.34
CA GLU A 107 -45.77 31.77 -20.05
C GLU A 107 -46.10 30.27 -19.96
N GLY A 108 -46.22 29.58 -21.10
CA GLY A 108 -46.38 28.13 -21.14
C GLY A 108 -45.09 27.44 -20.70
N GLU A 109 -45.21 26.47 -19.79
CA GLU A 109 -44.06 25.72 -19.28
C GLU A 109 -43.93 24.33 -19.90
N VAL A 110 -42.69 23.92 -20.12
CA VAL A 110 -42.28 22.54 -20.43
C VAL A 110 -41.34 22.09 -19.32
N ILE A 111 -41.66 20.98 -18.68
CA ILE A 111 -40.91 20.48 -17.52
C ILE A 111 -40.47 19.05 -17.78
N TYR A 112 -39.17 18.82 -17.65
CA TYR A 112 -38.60 17.47 -17.65
C TYR A 112 -37.96 17.20 -16.28
N ARG A 113 -38.20 16.01 -15.72
CA ARG A 113 -37.59 15.57 -14.46
C ARG A 113 -36.84 14.26 -14.73
N VAL A 114 -35.58 14.19 -14.31
CA VAL A 114 -34.76 12.98 -14.46
C VAL A 114 -35.34 11.86 -13.60
N LEU A 115 -35.74 12.19 -12.37
CA LEU A 115 -36.44 11.27 -11.47
C LEU A 115 -37.93 11.59 -11.48
N ASP A 116 -38.72 10.77 -12.16
CA ASP A 116 -40.17 10.87 -12.11
C ASP A 116 -40.67 10.42 -10.72
N PRO A 117 -41.39 11.27 -9.97
CA PRO A 117 -41.90 10.92 -8.64
C PRO A 117 -42.82 9.68 -8.63
N ALA A 118 -43.42 9.34 -9.78
CA ALA A 118 -44.30 8.17 -9.90
C ALA A 118 -43.53 6.83 -9.97
N ILE A 119 -42.21 6.84 -10.20
CA ILE A 119 -41.39 5.64 -10.30
C ILE A 119 -40.75 5.33 -8.94
N PRO A 120 -41.03 4.18 -8.31
CA PRO A 120 -40.44 3.82 -7.03
C PRO A 120 -38.95 3.48 -7.19
N ILE A 121 -38.09 4.28 -6.57
CA ILE A 121 -36.64 4.06 -6.56
C ILE A 121 -36.30 3.01 -5.49
N ARG A 122 -35.84 1.82 -5.92
CA ARG A 122 -35.41 0.74 -5.02
C ARG A 122 -33.99 0.94 -4.50
N ASP A 123 -33.09 1.42 -5.37
CA ASP A 123 -31.70 1.71 -5.06
C ASP A 123 -31.29 3.02 -5.77
N PRO A 124 -31.21 4.16 -5.06
CA PRO A 124 -30.84 5.45 -5.63
C PRO A 124 -29.39 5.49 -6.15
N TYR A 125 -28.56 4.49 -5.84
CA TYR A 125 -27.17 4.39 -6.27
C TYR A 125 -26.96 3.47 -7.46
N SER A 126 -28.02 2.88 -8.01
CA SER A 126 -27.87 2.00 -9.17
C SER A 126 -27.17 2.71 -10.35
N PRO A 127 -26.36 1.98 -11.15
CA PRO A 127 -25.62 2.58 -12.28
C PRO A 127 -26.51 3.29 -13.29
N ALA A 128 -27.75 2.85 -13.45
CA ALA A 128 -28.74 3.50 -14.31
C ALA A 128 -29.09 4.92 -13.79
N ILE A 129 -29.39 5.05 -12.48
CA ILE A 129 -29.77 6.33 -11.87
C ILE A 129 -28.60 7.32 -11.84
N GLN A 130 -27.40 6.83 -11.53
CA GLN A 130 -26.20 7.68 -11.54
C GLN A 130 -25.86 8.15 -12.96
N SER A 131 -25.95 7.26 -13.96
CA SER A 131 -25.69 7.59 -15.36
C SER A 131 -26.73 8.54 -15.95
N ASP A 132 -28.00 8.42 -15.56
CA ASP A 132 -29.08 9.26 -16.07
C ASP A 132 -29.09 10.67 -15.51
N GLY A 133 -28.60 10.86 -14.28
CA GLY A 133 -28.36 12.20 -13.73
C GLY A 133 -27.13 12.89 -14.30
N LEU A 134 -26.13 12.15 -14.79
CA LEU A 134 -24.85 12.72 -15.23
C LEU A 134 -24.98 13.42 -16.60
N ILE A 135 -24.59 14.70 -16.64
CA ILE A 135 -24.61 15.52 -17.85
C ILE A 135 -23.42 16.46 -17.94
N THR A 136 -22.95 16.68 -19.17
CA THR A 136 -22.00 17.75 -19.53
C THR A 136 -22.61 18.72 -20.53
N HIS A 137 -23.44 18.24 -21.47
CA HIS A 137 -24.05 19.09 -22.49
C HIS A 137 -25.52 18.75 -22.67
N PRO A 138 -26.47 19.48 -22.05
CA PRO A 138 -27.87 19.41 -22.44
C PRO A 138 -28.10 20.14 -23.75
N ARG A 139 -28.89 19.53 -24.64
CA ARG A 139 -29.36 20.14 -25.87
C ARG A 139 -30.86 19.92 -26.04
N LEU A 140 -31.51 20.96 -26.54
CA LEU A 140 -32.95 21.06 -26.77
C LEU A 140 -33.16 21.28 -28.25
N ASN A 141 -33.90 20.42 -28.91
CA ASN A 141 -34.25 20.60 -30.31
C ASN A 141 -35.76 20.88 -30.39
N LEU A 142 -36.09 22.08 -30.85
CA LEU A 142 -37.46 22.58 -31.02
C LEU A 142 -37.84 22.40 -32.49
N ASP A 143 -39.05 21.91 -32.73
CA ASP A 143 -39.61 21.75 -34.06
C ASP A 143 -41.06 22.29 -34.12
N TRP A 144 -41.46 22.72 -35.31
CA TRP A 144 -42.81 23.16 -35.59
C TRP A 144 -43.45 22.21 -36.61
N GLU A 145 -44.40 21.40 -36.17
CA GLU A 145 -45.22 20.62 -37.10
C GLU A 145 -46.47 21.43 -37.50
N GLN A 146 -46.57 21.81 -38.79
CA GLN A 146 -47.73 22.49 -39.36
C GLN A 146 -48.89 21.51 -39.58
N GLU A 147 -49.59 21.14 -38.52
CA GLU A 147 -50.86 20.43 -38.67
C GLU A 147 -52.04 21.42 -38.57
N GLY A 148 -52.64 21.73 -39.73
CA GLY A 148 -54.08 21.99 -39.86
C GLY A 148 -54.69 23.32 -39.39
N TRP A 149 -53.95 24.24 -38.78
CA TRP A 149 -54.49 25.57 -38.47
C TRP A 149 -54.37 26.50 -39.68
N ASN A 150 -55.42 26.55 -40.50
CA ASN A 150 -55.61 27.62 -41.48
C ASN A 150 -55.50 28.98 -40.77
N LEU A 151 -54.36 29.67 -40.95
CA LEU A 151 -54.19 31.10 -40.64
C LEU A 151 -55.00 31.99 -41.61
N GLN A 152 -56.22 31.58 -41.98
CA GLN A 152 -57.18 32.43 -42.66
C GLN A 152 -57.83 33.35 -41.64
N GLY A 153 -57.09 34.38 -41.21
CA GLY A 153 -57.65 35.42 -40.36
C GLY A 153 -56.72 36.46 -39.77
N ARG A 154 -55.38 36.35 -39.88
CA ARG A 154 -54.47 37.44 -39.49
C ARG A 154 -53.32 37.58 -40.46
N ALA A 155 -53.48 38.52 -41.39
CA ALA A 155 -52.37 39.12 -42.12
C ALA A 155 -51.41 39.81 -41.15
N SER A 156 -50.32 39.11 -40.81
CA SER A 156 -49.03 39.73 -40.49
C SER A 156 -47.98 38.61 -40.35
N GLY A 157 -47.15 38.43 -41.37
CA GLY A 157 -45.95 37.60 -41.33
C GLY A 157 -44.87 38.16 -40.40
N LYS A 158 -45.21 38.41 -39.12
CA LYS A 158 -44.37 39.08 -38.11
C LYS A 158 -44.27 38.34 -36.76
N LEU A 159 -44.88 37.16 -36.59
CA LEU A 159 -44.96 36.48 -35.28
C LEU A 159 -44.63 34.98 -35.30
N GLN A 160 -43.78 34.50 -36.22
CA GLN A 160 -43.24 33.13 -36.16
C GLN A 160 -41.83 33.18 -35.61
N PHE A 161 -41.67 33.17 -34.30
CA PHE A 161 -40.36 33.05 -33.65
C PHE A 161 -40.52 32.31 -32.33
N TRP A 162 -39.50 31.59 -31.91
CA TRP A 162 -39.42 31.02 -30.57
C TRP A 162 -38.96 32.08 -29.60
N GLY A 163 -39.77 32.39 -28.59
CA GLY A 163 -39.35 33.21 -27.47
C GLY A 163 -39.30 32.38 -26.20
N SER A 164 -38.15 32.28 -25.54
CA SER A 164 -38.05 31.65 -24.22
C SER A 164 -37.52 32.62 -23.17
N TYR A 165 -38.15 32.62 -22.01
CA TYR A 165 -37.54 33.19 -20.80
C TYR A 165 -36.31 32.35 -20.42
N PRO A 166 -35.48 32.83 -19.48
CA PRO A 166 -34.31 32.08 -19.03
C PRO A 166 -34.67 30.67 -18.57
N LEU A 167 -33.86 29.69 -19.00
CA LEU A 167 -33.98 28.28 -18.63
C LEU A 167 -33.50 28.09 -17.19
N LEU A 168 -34.29 27.36 -16.41
CA LEU A 168 -33.85 26.88 -15.11
C LEU A 168 -33.38 25.43 -15.25
N CYS A 169 -32.06 25.27 -15.25
CA CYS A 169 -31.40 23.98 -15.13
C CYS A 169 -30.94 23.80 -13.68
N GLN A 170 -31.62 22.94 -12.92
CA GLN A 170 -31.27 22.70 -11.52
C GLN A 170 -30.45 21.42 -11.39
N GLY A 171 -29.26 21.52 -10.79
CA GLY A 171 -28.35 20.41 -10.57
C GLY A 171 -27.24 20.72 -9.57
N CYS A 172 -26.48 19.69 -9.19
CA CYS A 172 -25.32 19.79 -8.30
C CYS A 172 -24.05 19.38 -9.06
N CYS A 173 -22.90 20.00 -8.78
CA CYS A 173 -21.63 19.59 -9.38
C CYS A 173 -21.31 18.14 -9.01
N SER A 174 -20.88 17.30 -9.96
CA SER A 174 -20.54 15.88 -9.66
C SER A 174 -19.39 15.75 -8.66
N ALA A 175 -18.50 16.75 -8.61
CA ALA A 175 -17.48 16.87 -7.59
C ALA A 175 -18.06 16.92 -6.16
N LEU A 176 -19.26 17.47 -5.94
CA LEU A 176 -19.92 17.51 -4.62
C LEU A 176 -20.58 16.18 -4.24
N VAL A 177 -21.03 15.40 -5.22
CA VAL A 177 -21.65 14.08 -4.98
C VAL A 177 -20.59 13.05 -4.58
N GLY A 178 -19.36 13.19 -5.07
CA GLY A 178 -18.19 12.42 -4.59
C GLY A 178 -17.54 12.96 -3.31
N PHE A 179 -17.75 14.23 -2.94
CA PHE A 179 -17.05 14.84 -1.80
C PHE A 179 -17.85 15.01 -0.52
N CYS A 180 -19.17 14.91 -0.50
CA CYS A 180 -19.91 15.22 0.72
C CYS A 180 -21.15 14.37 0.95
N CYS A 181 -20.95 13.33 1.74
CA CYS A 181 -21.96 12.79 2.66
C CYS A 181 -22.35 13.85 3.74
N GLY A 182 -22.83 15.03 3.32
CA GLY A 182 -23.55 15.99 4.17
C GLY A 182 -22.79 17.17 4.80
N ASN A 183 -21.53 17.46 4.47
CA ASN A 183 -20.74 18.49 5.21
C ASN A 183 -20.04 19.57 4.33
N ALA A 184 -20.66 20.07 3.25
CA ALA A 184 -20.08 21.18 2.45
C ALA A 184 -20.94 22.45 2.47
N GLU A 185 -20.28 23.59 2.70
CA GLU A 185 -20.76 24.95 2.44
C GLU A 185 -20.62 25.33 0.95
N PRO A 186 -21.34 26.37 0.47
CA PRO A 186 -21.44 26.71 -0.96
C PRO A 186 -20.12 27.16 -1.61
N CYS A 187 -19.93 26.81 -2.90
CA CYS A 187 -18.76 27.21 -3.70
C CYS A 187 -18.58 28.74 -3.76
N PRO A 188 -17.36 29.28 -3.52
CA PRO A 188 -17.10 30.70 -3.68
C PRO A 188 -17.02 31.09 -5.16
N ARG A 189 -17.69 32.19 -5.52
CA ARG A 189 -17.61 32.84 -6.84
C ARG A 189 -16.33 33.65 -6.97
N THR A 190 -15.15 33.05 -7.03
CA THR A 190 -13.93 33.74 -7.56
C THR A 190 -12.74 32.77 -7.63
N SER A 191 -12.68 31.92 -8.65
CA SER A 191 -11.42 31.42 -9.23
C SER A 191 -11.73 30.62 -10.48
N ARG A 192 -11.01 30.86 -11.59
CA ARG A 192 -11.11 30.09 -12.85
C ARG A 192 -10.57 28.65 -12.76
N LEU A 193 -10.46 28.11 -11.55
CA LEU A 193 -10.14 26.73 -11.22
C LEU A 193 -10.90 26.42 -9.93
N CYS A 194 -11.64 25.32 -9.86
CA CYS A 194 -12.12 24.76 -8.60
C CYS A 194 -10.92 24.25 -7.79
N THR A 195 -10.31 25.12 -7.00
CA THR A 195 -9.39 24.73 -5.94
C THR A 195 -10.18 24.60 -4.64
N ALA A 196 -10.46 23.38 -4.21
CA ALA A 196 -10.92 23.13 -2.85
C ALA A 196 -9.74 23.32 -1.88
N THR A 197 -9.72 24.44 -1.17
CA THR A 197 -8.88 24.63 0.01
C THR A 197 -9.65 24.16 1.24
N CYS A 198 -9.21 23.07 1.88
CA CYS A 198 -9.57 22.79 3.26
C CYS A 198 -8.74 23.70 4.17
N VAL A 199 -9.36 24.62 4.91
CA VAL A 199 -8.69 25.44 5.92
C VAL A 199 -9.45 25.34 7.25
N GLY A 200 -8.72 24.98 8.31
CA GLY A 200 -9.08 25.20 9.72
C GLY A 200 -9.75 23.99 10.39
N ALA A 201 -9.04 22.92 10.75
CA ALA A 201 -8.27 22.89 12.00
C ALA A 201 -7.05 23.83 12.03
N ASP A 202 -6.93 24.60 13.10
CA ASP A 202 -5.80 25.50 13.41
C ASP A 202 -4.78 24.80 14.36
N PRO A 203 -3.54 25.30 14.55
CA PRO A 203 -2.33 24.75 13.94
C PRO A 203 -1.33 24.13 14.97
N PRO A 204 -0.23 23.46 14.53
CA PRO A 204 1.01 24.22 14.32
C PRO A 204 1.88 23.77 13.13
N GLN A 205 2.64 24.75 12.63
CA GLN A 205 3.80 24.69 11.73
C GLN A 205 3.57 24.53 10.21
N LEU A 206 3.49 25.71 9.58
CA LEU A 206 3.77 25.93 8.16
C LEU A 206 5.15 25.38 7.74
N ARG A 207 5.15 24.57 6.67
CA ARG A 207 6.12 24.72 5.58
C ARG A 207 5.37 24.71 4.26
N ALA A 208 5.51 25.82 3.54
CA ALA A 208 4.91 26.08 2.24
C ALA A 208 5.35 25.04 1.19
N ALA A 209 4.40 24.52 0.42
CA ALA A 209 4.67 23.87 -0.85
C ALA A 209 3.96 24.67 -1.96
N GLN A 210 4.75 25.14 -2.92
CA GLN A 210 4.33 25.87 -4.11
C GLN A 210 3.55 24.98 -5.11
N PRO A 211 2.79 25.58 -6.04
CA PRO A 211 1.81 24.87 -6.85
C PRO A 211 2.47 24.20 -8.06
N GLY A 212 2.24 22.90 -8.23
CA GLY A 212 2.72 22.15 -9.38
C GLY A 212 1.83 20.94 -9.64
N HIS A 213 1.01 21.05 -10.69
CA HIS A 213 0.37 19.97 -11.43
C HIS A 213 -0.50 18.96 -10.67
N MET A 214 -1.81 19.20 -10.62
CA MET A 214 -2.81 18.13 -10.73
C MET A 214 -3.98 18.61 -11.60
N GLN A 215 -4.22 17.89 -12.70
CA GLN A 215 -5.36 18.08 -13.60
C GLN A 215 -6.66 17.65 -12.90
N PRO A 216 -7.80 18.33 -13.14
CA PRO A 216 -9.10 17.91 -12.63
C PRO A 216 -9.64 16.80 -13.54
N ARG A 217 -9.63 15.57 -13.06
CA ARG A 217 -10.47 14.49 -13.59
C ARG A 217 -11.33 13.98 -12.43
N ALA A 218 -12.60 13.71 -12.73
CA ALA A 218 -13.57 13.12 -11.83
C ALA A 218 -12.92 11.96 -11.04
N CYS A 219 -13.16 11.92 -9.73
CA CYS A 219 -12.68 10.86 -8.87
C CYS A 219 -13.32 9.53 -9.29
N GLU A 220 -12.67 8.81 -10.20
CA GLU A 220 -12.88 7.37 -10.36
C GLU A 220 -12.56 6.65 -9.03
N PRO A 221 -13.17 5.47 -8.77
CA PRO A 221 -13.08 4.76 -7.49
C PRO A 221 -11.66 4.37 -7.03
N ASN A 222 -10.63 4.63 -7.85
CA ASN A 222 -9.24 4.32 -7.56
C ASN A 222 -8.41 5.49 -7.01
N HIS A 223 -9.00 6.68 -6.82
CA HIS A 223 -8.29 7.88 -6.34
C HIS A 223 -8.83 8.36 -4.99
N ALA A 224 -8.78 7.50 -3.97
CA ALA A 224 -8.85 7.94 -2.59
C ALA A 224 -7.49 8.55 -2.16
N GLN A 225 -7.53 9.57 -1.30
CA GLN A 225 -6.31 10.24 -0.80
C GLN A 225 -5.30 9.21 -0.29
N ALA A 226 -4.00 9.42 -0.54
CA ALA A 226 -2.91 8.47 -0.29
C ALA A 226 -2.80 7.90 1.15
N TRP A 227 -3.59 8.41 2.10
CA TRP A 227 -3.61 8.05 3.52
C TRP A 227 -4.93 7.39 3.99
N ALA A 228 -6.00 7.40 3.20
CA ALA A 228 -7.35 7.05 3.64
C ALA A 228 -7.97 5.89 2.84
N ASN A 229 -7.42 4.68 2.98
CA ASN A 229 -7.81 3.51 2.17
C ASN A 229 -8.28 2.29 2.96
N THR A 230 -8.61 2.39 4.25
CA THR A 230 -8.87 1.19 5.08
C THR A 230 -10.18 0.46 4.72
N VAL A 231 -11.14 1.15 4.08
CA VAL A 231 -12.50 0.64 3.78
C VAL A 231 -12.97 1.04 2.36
N CYS A 232 -12.07 1.41 1.45
CA CYS A 232 -12.46 1.83 0.10
C CYS A 232 -12.51 0.65 -0.87
N GLY A 233 -13.68 0.01 -0.93
CA GLY A 233 -14.02 -0.95 -1.98
C GLY A 233 -15.52 -1.22 -2.17
N LEU A 234 -16.36 -0.83 -1.21
CA LEU A 234 -17.82 -1.07 -1.26
C LEU A 234 -18.71 0.14 -0.88
N TRP A 235 -18.12 1.30 -0.55
CA TRP A 235 -18.81 2.30 0.27
C TRP A 235 -19.25 3.60 -0.43
N CYS A 236 -19.39 3.60 -1.76
CA CYS A 236 -20.18 4.64 -2.42
C CYS A 236 -21.70 4.31 -2.47
N HIS A 237 -22.15 3.21 -1.85
CA HIS A 237 -23.49 2.63 -2.08
C HIS A 237 -24.35 2.40 -0.81
N MET A 238 -24.13 3.12 0.31
CA MET A 238 -24.99 3.01 1.51
C MET A 238 -25.31 4.38 2.14
N PRO A 239 -26.48 4.55 2.81
CA PRO A 239 -26.99 5.84 3.28
C PRO A 239 -26.06 6.48 4.32
N CYS A 240 -26.05 7.82 4.36
CA CYS A 240 -25.26 8.67 5.25
C CYS A 240 -25.38 8.26 6.74
N GLY A 241 -24.56 7.30 7.14
CA GLY A 241 -24.34 6.87 8.51
C GLY A 241 -22.86 7.03 8.84
N GLY A 242 -22.42 8.27 9.05
CA GLY A 242 -21.28 8.66 9.88
C GLY A 242 -20.01 7.78 9.93
N ALA A 243 -19.53 7.22 8.81
CA ALA A 243 -18.24 6.54 8.79
C ALA A 243 -17.18 7.45 8.15
N VAL A 244 -16.37 8.10 8.98
CA VAL A 244 -15.15 8.80 8.55
C VAL A 244 -14.21 7.76 7.91
N PRO A 245 -13.57 8.02 6.75
CA PRO A 245 -12.57 7.13 6.19
C PRO A 245 -11.48 6.87 7.26
N ALA A 246 -11.44 5.64 7.80
CA ALA A 246 -10.42 5.29 8.76
C ALA A 246 -9.06 5.35 8.04
N GLY A 247 -8.17 6.24 8.49
CA GLY A 247 -6.80 6.28 8.01
C GLY A 247 -6.12 4.92 8.17
N CYS A 248 -5.21 4.56 7.26
CA CYS A 248 -4.47 3.32 7.37
C CYS A 248 -3.58 3.33 8.61
N ASP A 249 -3.66 2.29 9.43
CA ASP A 249 -2.77 2.12 10.58
C ASP A 249 -1.43 1.49 10.13
N CYS A 250 -0.47 2.35 9.81
CA CYS A 250 0.89 1.98 9.45
C CYS A 250 1.90 2.20 10.57
N ASN A 251 1.45 2.36 11.83
CA ASN A 251 2.31 2.63 12.98
C ASN A 251 3.33 3.76 12.74
N GLU A 252 2.96 4.80 12.00
CA GLU A 252 3.85 5.94 11.65
C GLU A 252 5.11 5.56 10.85
N HIS A 253 5.15 4.37 10.26
CA HIS A 253 6.25 3.89 9.43
C HIS A 253 5.97 3.96 7.93
N SER A 254 4.77 4.33 7.52
CA SER A 254 4.48 4.65 6.12
C SER A 254 3.52 5.83 6.03
N ARG A 255 3.61 6.54 4.90
CA ARG A 255 2.71 7.63 4.51
C ARG A 255 1.82 7.27 3.33
N ARG A 256 1.88 6.03 2.86
CA ARG A 256 1.14 5.53 1.71
C ARG A 256 0.55 4.17 2.02
N CYS A 257 -0.68 3.94 1.59
CA CYS A 257 -1.32 2.65 1.69
C CYS A 257 -2.30 2.45 0.53
N HIS A 258 -2.61 1.20 0.23
CA HIS A 258 -3.68 0.81 -0.68
C HIS A 258 -4.69 -0.10 0.01
N PHE A 259 -5.86 -0.23 -0.60
CA PHE A 259 -6.89 -1.17 -0.14
C PHE A 259 -6.72 -2.50 -0.86
N ASP A 260 -6.75 -3.59 -0.11
CA ASP A 260 -6.78 -4.95 -0.63
C ASP A 260 -8.06 -5.66 -0.15
N MET A 261 -8.89 -6.05 -1.12
CA MET A 261 -10.17 -6.71 -0.87
C MET A 261 -9.99 -8.09 -0.21
N ALA A 262 -8.95 -8.84 -0.55
CA ALA A 262 -8.69 -10.14 0.03
C ALA A 262 -8.32 -10.00 1.52
N VAL A 263 -7.54 -8.96 1.87
CA VAL A 263 -7.20 -8.65 3.27
C VAL A 263 -8.44 -8.24 4.06
N PHE A 264 -9.35 -7.46 3.46
CA PHE A 264 -10.61 -7.07 4.08
C PHE A 264 -11.48 -8.28 4.43
N LEU A 265 -11.66 -9.20 3.48
CA LEU A 265 -12.43 -10.44 3.69
C LEU A 265 -11.75 -11.34 4.73
N ALA A 266 -10.42 -11.46 4.69
CA ALA A 266 -9.65 -12.28 5.63
C ALA A 266 -9.69 -11.76 7.09
N THR A 267 -9.95 -10.46 7.29
CA THR A 267 -10.11 -9.86 8.62
C THR A 267 -11.56 -9.80 9.10
N GLY A 268 -12.47 -10.55 8.45
CA GLY A 268 -13.88 -10.54 8.82
C GLY A 268 -14.54 -9.19 8.55
N ASN A 269 -14.24 -8.58 7.41
CA ASN A 269 -14.77 -7.29 6.97
C ASN A 269 -14.42 -6.13 7.90
N THR A 270 -13.27 -6.20 8.58
CA THR A 270 -12.84 -5.19 9.56
C THR A 270 -11.82 -4.21 8.98
N SER A 271 -10.81 -4.68 8.22
CA SER A 271 -9.74 -3.81 7.71
C SER A 271 -9.07 -4.40 6.47
N GLY A 272 -9.03 -3.64 5.37
CA GLY A 272 -8.36 -4.01 4.12
C GLY A 272 -7.13 -3.17 3.80
N GLY A 273 -6.70 -2.28 4.70
CA GLY A 273 -5.58 -1.37 4.45
C GLY A 273 -4.22 -2.10 4.50
N VAL A 274 -3.42 -1.91 3.46
CA VAL A 274 -2.05 -2.43 3.35
C VAL A 274 -1.09 -1.26 3.12
N CYS A 275 -0.09 -1.13 3.98
CA CYS A 275 0.91 -0.07 3.94
C CYS A 275 1.95 -0.30 2.85
N ASP A 276 2.28 0.75 2.10
CA ASP A 276 3.26 0.71 1.03
C ASP A 276 4.58 1.31 1.50
N GLY A 277 5.70 0.63 1.24
CA GLY A 277 7.03 1.19 1.52
C GLY A 277 7.30 1.47 3.00
N CYS A 278 7.12 0.48 3.87
CA CYS A 278 7.45 0.59 5.30
C CYS A 278 8.90 1.08 5.51
N GLN A 279 9.01 2.21 6.21
CA GLN A 279 10.26 2.86 6.62
C GLN A 279 10.76 2.30 7.95
N HIS A 280 11.85 2.87 8.50
CA HIS A 280 12.36 2.52 9.84
C HIS A 280 12.67 1.02 10.03
N ASN A 281 13.06 0.34 8.95
CA ASN A 281 13.34 -1.11 8.93
C ASN A 281 12.17 -1.99 9.40
N THR A 282 10.94 -1.49 9.28
CA THR A 282 9.72 -2.25 9.55
C THR A 282 9.20 -2.94 8.28
N MET A 283 8.30 -3.90 8.46
CA MET A 283 7.66 -4.68 7.41
C MET A 283 6.30 -5.25 7.87
N GLY A 284 5.64 -5.96 6.96
CA GLY A 284 4.29 -6.49 7.15
C GLY A 284 3.20 -5.47 6.80
N ARG A 285 1.95 -5.94 6.70
CA ARG A 285 0.82 -5.14 6.18
C ARG A 285 0.54 -3.81 6.91
N ARG A 286 0.94 -3.72 8.18
CA ARG A 286 0.80 -2.54 9.06
C ARG A 286 2.15 -1.98 9.52
N CYS A 287 3.25 -2.38 8.89
CA CYS A 287 4.61 -2.04 9.34
C CYS A 287 4.84 -2.39 10.83
N HIS A 288 4.37 -3.56 11.26
CA HIS A 288 4.31 -3.98 12.67
C HIS A 288 5.37 -5.01 13.05
N LEU A 289 6.15 -5.47 12.07
CA LEU A 289 7.23 -6.42 12.23
C LEU A 289 8.54 -5.74 11.82
N CYS A 290 9.67 -6.19 12.35
CA CYS A 290 10.98 -5.74 11.87
C CYS A 290 11.43 -6.56 10.66
N LYS A 291 12.24 -5.96 9.79
CA LYS A 291 12.87 -6.64 8.64
C LYS A 291 13.81 -7.76 9.11
N PRO A 292 14.18 -8.73 8.25
CA PRO A 292 15.18 -9.73 8.62
C PRO A 292 16.49 -9.00 8.94
N PHE A 293 17.29 -9.54 9.86
CA PHE A 293 18.46 -8.86 10.45
C PHE A 293 18.14 -7.64 11.33
N TYR A 294 16.87 -7.43 11.69
CA TYR A 294 16.45 -6.46 12.69
C TYR A 294 15.53 -7.13 13.72
N TYR A 295 15.56 -6.62 14.95
CA TYR A 295 14.68 -7.04 16.03
C TYR A 295 13.99 -5.84 16.68
N LYS A 296 12.81 -6.09 17.24
CA LYS A 296 12.03 -5.09 17.97
C LYS A 296 12.67 -4.86 19.33
N ASP A 297 13.05 -3.62 19.61
CA ASP A 297 13.48 -3.21 20.95
C ASP A 297 12.30 -3.29 21.94
N PRO A 298 12.37 -4.12 23.00
CA PRO A 298 11.28 -4.27 23.96
C PRO A 298 11.03 -3.01 24.80
N THR A 299 11.98 -2.08 24.85
CA THR A 299 11.84 -0.83 25.62
C THR A 299 11.11 0.27 24.85
N LYS A 300 10.85 0.06 23.55
CA LYS A 300 10.28 1.07 22.66
C LYS A 300 8.88 0.72 22.20
N ASP A 301 8.08 1.75 22.00
CA ASP A 301 6.78 1.63 21.34
C ASP A 301 6.97 1.29 19.86
N LEU A 302 5.98 0.60 19.28
CA LEU A 302 6.03 0.21 17.88
C LEU A 302 6.12 1.40 16.95
N ARG A 303 5.58 2.58 17.30
CA ARG A 303 5.60 3.77 16.44
C ARG A 303 6.94 4.52 16.44
N ASP A 304 7.86 4.15 17.33
CA ASP A 304 9.18 4.81 17.41
C ASP A 304 9.99 4.58 16.13
N PRO A 305 10.54 5.63 15.48
CA PRO A 305 11.35 5.49 14.27
C PRO A 305 12.59 4.60 14.39
N ALA A 306 13.04 4.31 15.60
CA ALA A 306 14.17 3.46 15.91
C ALA A 306 13.75 2.26 16.78
N VAL A 307 12.51 1.77 16.61
CA VAL A 307 12.01 0.53 17.24
C VAL A 307 12.76 -0.71 16.74
N CYS A 308 13.10 -0.77 15.45
CA CYS A 308 13.82 -1.89 14.86
C CYS A 308 15.34 -1.66 14.93
N ARG A 309 16.02 -2.42 15.79
CA ARG A 309 17.47 -2.42 15.95
C ARG A 309 18.10 -3.53 15.11
N ALA A 310 19.26 -3.25 14.52
CA ALA A 310 19.99 -4.24 13.74
C ALA A 310 20.53 -5.36 14.65
N CYS A 311 20.48 -6.61 14.18
CA CYS A 311 21.13 -7.74 14.82
C CYS A 311 22.66 -7.53 14.83
N ASP A 312 23.32 -7.88 15.94
CA ASP A 312 24.78 -7.83 16.06
C ASP A 312 25.40 -9.25 16.04
N CYS A 313 24.87 -10.12 15.19
CA CYS A 313 25.30 -11.52 15.09
C CYS A 313 26.44 -11.70 14.09
N ASP A 314 27.43 -12.52 14.45
CA ASP A 314 28.52 -12.91 13.56
C ASP A 314 27.97 -13.91 12.52
N PRO A 315 28.06 -13.61 11.21
CA PRO A 315 27.48 -14.45 10.16
C PRO A 315 28.20 -15.79 10.01
N GLU A 316 29.46 -15.91 10.42
CA GLU A 316 30.23 -17.16 10.32
C GLU A 316 29.84 -18.15 11.41
N GLY A 317 29.57 -17.63 12.62
CA GLY A 317 29.24 -18.45 13.78
C GLY A 317 27.76 -18.61 14.08
N SER A 318 26.91 -17.79 13.46
CA SER A 318 25.45 -17.89 13.60
C SER A 318 24.85 -18.85 12.58
N LEU A 319 23.68 -19.39 12.91
CA LEU A 319 22.77 -20.02 11.97
C LEU A 319 22.13 -18.96 11.07
N ASP A 320 21.65 -19.38 9.91
CA ASP A 320 20.92 -18.54 8.95
C ASP A 320 21.62 -17.22 8.57
N GLY A 321 22.96 -17.21 8.58
CA GLY A 321 23.77 -16.08 8.14
C GLY A 321 23.74 -14.86 9.07
N GLY A 322 23.40 -15.03 10.36
CA GLY A 322 23.36 -13.93 11.34
C GLY A 322 21.96 -13.38 11.60
N LEU A 323 20.92 -14.14 11.27
CA LEU A 323 19.56 -13.79 11.65
C LEU A 323 19.39 -13.90 13.17
N CYS A 324 18.83 -12.86 13.80
CA CYS A 324 18.46 -12.89 15.22
C CYS A 324 16.95 -13.04 15.41
N ASP A 325 16.57 -13.44 16.61
CA ASP A 325 15.17 -13.48 17.04
C ASP A 325 14.55 -12.07 16.94
N GLY A 326 13.52 -11.92 16.11
CA GLY A 326 12.97 -10.60 15.75
C GLY A 326 12.13 -9.92 16.83
N ALA A 327 11.61 -10.66 17.82
CA ALA A 327 10.84 -10.14 18.93
C ALA A 327 10.84 -11.13 20.11
N ASP A 328 10.53 -10.64 21.31
CA ASP A 328 10.35 -11.48 22.48
C ASP A 328 9.06 -12.31 22.36
N ASP A 329 9.19 -13.62 22.51
CA ASP A 329 8.07 -14.55 22.65
C ASP A 329 8.44 -15.64 23.67
N PRO A 330 8.04 -15.47 24.94
CA PRO A 330 8.32 -16.45 26.00
C PRO A 330 7.72 -17.83 25.72
N ALA A 331 6.59 -17.92 25.02
CA ALA A 331 5.94 -19.20 24.72
C ALA A 331 6.75 -20.03 23.71
N ARG A 332 7.50 -19.35 22.84
CA ARG A 332 8.38 -19.97 21.84
C ARG A 332 9.86 -19.96 22.23
N GLY A 333 10.21 -19.35 23.37
CA GLY A 333 11.60 -19.17 23.80
C GLY A 333 12.40 -18.27 22.85
N LEU A 334 11.76 -17.25 22.28
CA LEU A 334 12.41 -16.22 21.46
C LEU A 334 12.74 -15.02 22.34
N ILE A 335 13.96 -14.49 22.21
CA ILE A 335 14.43 -13.32 22.95
C ILE A 335 14.89 -12.28 21.94
N ALA A 336 14.31 -11.09 21.94
CA ALA A 336 14.57 -10.06 20.94
C ALA A 336 16.07 -9.73 20.83
N GLY A 337 16.64 -9.94 19.64
CA GLY A 337 18.06 -9.69 19.36
C GLY A 337 18.99 -10.87 19.67
N GLN A 338 18.48 -11.98 20.21
CA GLN A 338 19.28 -13.16 20.50
C GLN A 338 19.76 -13.84 19.22
N CYS A 339 21.07 -14.05 19.11
CA CYS A 339 21.69 -14.79 18.02
C CYS A 339 21.60 -16.31 18.27
N ARG A 340 21.36 -17.08 17.21
CA ARG A 340 21.33 -18.53 17.24
C ARG A 340 22.67 -19.07 16.75
N CYS A 341 23.52 -19.51 17.68
CA CYS A 341 24.87 -19.96 17.33
C CYS A 341 24.90 -21.38 16.77
N LYS A 342 25.86 -21.66 15.89
CA LYS A 342 26.20 -23.01 15.45
C LYS A 342 26.65 -23.87 16.64
N GLU A 343 26.61 -25.19 16.47
CA GLU A 343 26.75 -26.16 17.56
C GLU A 343 27.99 -25.96 18.45
N HIS A 344 29.14 -25.63 17.84
CA HIS A 344 30.42 -25.49 18.56
C HIS A 344 30.87 -24.04 18.73
N VAL A 345 29.92 -23.10 18.61
CA VAL A 345 30.12 -21.67 18.73
C VAL A 345 29.40 -21.15 19.98
N ALA A 346 29.94 -20.12 20.60
CA ALA A 346 29.44 -19.49 21.81
C ALA A 346 29.54 -17.95 21.69
N GLY A 347 29.12 -17.27 22.75
CA GLY A 347 29.08 -15.81 22.82
C GLY A 347 27.71 -15.25 22.41
N PRO A 348 27.34 -14.05 22.90
CA PRO A 348 26.07 -13.42 22.58
C PRO A 348 25.94 -13.10 21.09
N ARG A 349 27.08 -12.87 20.42
CA ARG A 349 27.19 -12.60 18.98
C ARG A 349 27.56 -13.82 18.16
N CYS A 350 27.76 -14.99 18.78
CA CYS A 350 28.30 -16.18 18.09
C CYS A 350 29.68 -15.95 17.46
N ASP A 351 30.54 -15.18 18.13
CA ASP A 351 31.84 -14.69 17.64
C ASP A 351 33.03 -15.56 18.07
N ARG A 352 32.80 -16.59 18.89
CA ARG A 352 33.88 -17.39 19.51
C ARG A 352 33.56 -18.87 19.55
N CYS A 353 34.58 -19.70 19.43
CA CYS A 353 34.43 -21.14 19.61
C CYS A 353 34.14 -21.50 21.08
N LYS A 354 33.35 -22.56 21.28
CA LYS A 354 33.20 -23.18 22.61
C LYS A 354 34.57 -23.71 23.10
N PRO A 355 34.80 -23.79 24.43
CA PRO A 355 36.03 -24.36 24.96
C PRO A 355 36.32 -25.75 24.40
N GLY A 356 37.55 -25.96 23.90
CA GLY A 356 37.97 -27.22 23.26
C GLY A 356 37.68 -27.30 21.76
N PHE A 357 37.23 -26.21 21.15
CA PHE A 357 37.06 -26.06 19.70
C PHE A 357 37.84 -24.84 19.18
N PHE A 358 38.18 -24.87 17.89
CA PHE A 358 38.95 -23.81 17.24
C PHE A 358 38.56 -23.61 15.78
N GLY A 359 39.00 -22.48 15.21
CA GLY A 359 38.89 -22.19 13.78
C GLY A 359 37.44 -21.99 13.35
N LEU A 360 36.85 -20.88 13.82
CA LEU A 360 35.53 -20.43 13.37
C LEU A 360 35.55 -20.20 11.85
N SER A 361 34.55 -20.72 11.15
CA SER A 361 34.44 -20.58 9.70
C SER A 361 32.99 -20.71 9.24
N ALA A 362 32.60 -19.88 8.27
CA ALA A 362 31.29 -19.93 7.64
C ALA A 362 31.01 -21.29 6.97
N ASP A 363 32.03 -21.89 6.33
CA ASP A 363 31.94 -23.15 5.58
C ASP A 363 31.72 -24.37 6.48
N ASN A 364 32.02 -24.24 7.77
CA ASN A 364 31.79 -25.30 8.74
C ASN A 364 30.35 -25.20 9.28
N PRO A 365 29.46 -26.19 9.04
CA PRO A 365 28.10 -26.16 9.56
C PRO A 365 28.04 -26.17 11.09
N GLN A 366 29.06 -26.74 11.75
CA GLN A 366 29.19 -26.72 13.22
C GLN A 366 29.92 -25.47 13.75
N GLY A 367 30.44 -24.62 12.85
CA GLY A 367 31.17 -23.39 13.13
C GLY A 367 32.63 -23.63 13.46
N CYS A 368 32.91 -24.37 14.54
CA CYS A 368 34.28 -24.66 14.99
C CYS A 368 34.61 -26.16 14.93
N ARG A 369 35.90 -26.48 14.85
CA ARG A 369 36.42 -27.86 14.83
C ARG A 369 36.95 -28.24 16.20
N ARG A 370 36.76 -29.50 16.60
CA ARG A 370 37.25 -29.99 17.90
C ARG A 370 38.78 -30.01 17.92
N CYS A 371 39.37 -29.56 19.02
CA CYS A 371 40.81 -29.66 19.24
C CYS A 371 41.23 -31.12 19.44
N GLN A 372 42.33 -31.50 18.79
CA GLN A 372 42.87 -32.86 18.83
C GLN A 372 44.03 -32.93 19.84
N CYS A 373 43.73 -32.64 21.11
CA CYS A 373 44.73 -32.64 22.18
C CYS A 373 44.76 -33.98 22.94
N ASP A 374 45.95 -34.53 23.19
CA ASP A 374 46.13 -35.72 24.02
C ASP A 374 45.91 -35.34 25.49
N PRO A 375 44.91 -35.94 26.18
CA PRO A 375 44.58 -35.58 27.56
C PRO A 375 45.69 -35.91 28.56
N ARG A 376 46.67 -36.75 28.21
CA ARG A 376 47.84 -37.04 29.05
C ARG A 376 48.80 -35.87 29.08
N GLY A 377 49.05 -35.28 27.91
CA GLY A 377 50.04 -34.22 27.72
C GLY A 377 49.48 -32.79 27.76
N THR A 378 48.17 -32.61 27.82
CA THR A 378 47.52 -31.29 27.87
C THR A 378 47.24 -30.87 29.31
N VAL A 379 47.31 -29.57 29.60
CA VAL A 379 46.91 -29.03 30.91
C VAL A 379 45.42 -29.29 31.17
N ALA A 380 45.05 -29.60 32.43
CA ALA A 380 43.69 -29.99 32.79
C ALA A 380 42.75 -28.80 33.01
N ASP A 381 43.29 -27.64 33.39
CA ASP A 381 42.53 -26.45 33.73
C ASP A 381 42.36 -25.51 32.51
N GLY A 382 41.12 -25.06 32.28
CA GLY A 382 40.79 -24.06 31.27
C GLY A 382 40.50 -24.60 29.85
N SER A 383 40.68 -23.74 28.85
CA SER A 383 40.61 -24.13 27.44
C SER A 383 41.80 -25.03 27.12
N ARG A 384 41.56 -26.17 26.46
CA ARG A 384 42.61 -27.17 26.15
C ARG A 384 43.51 -26.76 24.98
N CYS A 385 43.10 -25.75 24.24
CA CYS A 385 43.73 -25.28 23.01
C CYS A 385 43.36 -23.81 22.76
N ASP A 386 44.14 -23.16 21.92
CA ASP A 386 43.86 -21.83 21.39
C ASP A 386 42.64 -21.87 20.45
N PRO A 387 41.64 -20.97 20.63
CA PRO A 387 40.39 -20.99 19.84
C PRO A 387 40.58 -20.55 18.38
N VAL A 388 41.72 -19.98 18.01
CA VAL A 388 42.00 -19.54 16.63
C VAL A 388 42.91 -20.56 15.94
N SER A 389 44.07 -20.88 16.51
CA SER A 389 45.08 -21.75 15.90
C SER A 389 44.83 -23.25 16.10
N GLY A 390 44.09 -23.61 17.16
CA GLY A 390 43.90 -25.00 17.60
C GLY A 390 45.15 -25.63 18.21
N GLU A 391 46.16 -24.84 18.54
CA GLU A 391 47.35 -25.32 19.23
C GLU A 391 47.02 -25.67 20.68
N CYS A 392 47.37 -26.89 21.11
CA CYS A 392 47.05 -27.38 22.44
C CYS A 392 48.02 -26.82 23.48
N PHE A 393 47.50 -26.50 24.67
CA PHE A 393 48.34 -26.04 25.77
C PHE A 393 48.98 -27.23 26.49
N CYS A 394 50.23 -27.54 26.14
CA CYS A 394 50.93 -28.71 26.64
C CYS A 394 51.47 -28.52 28.06
N LYS A 395 51.51 -29.62 28.82
CA LYS A 395 52.22 -29.72 30.10
C LYS A 395 53.71 -29.48 29.90
N ARG A 396 54.40 -29.09 30.98
CA ARG A 396 55.85 -28.89 30.97
C ARG A 396 56.55 -30.19 30.58
N LEU A 397 57.49 -30.18 29.64
CA LEU A 397 58.20 -31.38 29.11
C LEU A 397 57.47 -32.15 27.99
N VAL A 398 56.29 -31.68 27.58
CA VAL A 398 55.52 -32.21 26.44
C VAL A 398 55.58 -31.23 25.27
N THR A 399 55.51 -31.72 24.04
CA THR A 399 55.56 -30.93 22.81
C THR A 399 54.65 -31.49 21.71
N GLY A 400 54.61 -30.80 20.58
CA GLY A 400 53.77 -31.08 19.42
C GLY A 400 52.39 -30.41 19.51
N ARG A 401 51.78 -30.17 18.35
CA ARG A 401 50.49 -29.46 18.22
C ARG A 401 49.36 -30.09 19.04
N SER A 402 49.40 -31.41 19.21
CA SER A 402 48.43 -32.23 19.95
C SER A 402 48.90 -32.64 21.35
N CYS A 403 50.06 -32.17 21.82
CA CYS A 403 50.66 -32.58 23.11
C CYS A 403 50.82 -34.10 23.26
N SER A 404 51.13 -34.80 22.18
CA SER A 404 51.28 -36.26 22.16
C SER A 404 52.74 -36.74 22.18
N GLN A 405 53.70 -35.81 22.21
CA GLN A 405 55.12 -36.11 22.14
C GLN A 405 55.85 -35.54 23.35
N CYS A 406 56.88 -36.22 23.82
CA CYS A 406 57.78 -35.66 24.82
C CYS A 406 58.79 -34.72 24.15
N LEU A 407 59.23 -33.68 24.87
CA LEU A 407 60.40 -32.91 24.44
C LEU A 407 61.62 -33.84 24.27
N PRO A 408 62.62 -33.45 23.46
CA PRO A 408 63.90 -34.15 23.43
C PRO A 408 64.45 -34.36 24.85
N GLU A 409 65.13 -35.48 25.07
CA GLU A 409 65.64 -35.92 26.37
C GLU A 409 64.57 -36.30 27.42
N HIS A 410 63.32 -36.52 26.98
CA HIS A 410 62.22 -36.99 27.83
C HIS A 410 61.43 -38.14 27.16
N TRP A 411 60.74 -38.95 27.95
CA TRP A 411 59.99 -40.13 27.50
C TRP A 411 58.77 -40.44 28.37
N GLY A 412 57.93 -41.38 27.90
CA GLY A 412 56.88 -41.99 28.70
C GLY A 412 55.71 -41.06 29.02
N LEU A 413 54.99 -40.58 28.01
CA LEU A 413 53.83 -39.70 28.17
C LEU A 413 52.75 -40.30 29.09
N SER A 414 52.48 -39.62 30.20
CA SER A 414 51.61 -40.05 31.29
C SER A 414 50.72 -38.90 31.79
N HIS A 415 49.83 -39.20 32.74
CA HIS A 415 49.01 -38.18 33.40
C HIS A 415 49.75 -37.40 34.50
N ASP A 416 51.05 -37.66 34.71
CA ASP A 416 51.87 -36.97 35.71
C ASP A 416 51.85 -35.44 35.48
N LEU A 417 52.19 -34.65 36.51
CA LEU A 417 52.25 -33.18 36.44
C LEU A 417 53.10 -32.65 35.25
N PRO A 418 54.33 -33.15 35.01
CA PRO A 418 55.08 -32.82 33.79
C PRO A 418 54.62 -33.62 32.55
N GLY A 419 53.80 -34.65 32.69
CA GLY A 419 53.38 -35.50 31.57
C GLY A 419 54.49 -36.41 31.01
N CYS A 420 55.73 -35.95 30.86
CA CYS A 420 56.87 -36.79 30.47
C CYS A 420 57.94 -36.84 31.57
N ARG A 421 58.73 -37.92 31.57
CA ARG A 421 59.84 -38.16 32.49
C ARG A 421 61.17 -37.92 31.78
N PRO A 422 62.20 -37.41 32.46
CA PRO A 422 63.52 -37.26 31.86
C PRO A 422 64.14 -38.62 31.47
N CYS A 423 64.97 -38.64 30.44
CA CYS A 423 65.70 -39.84 30.01
C CYS A 423 66.70 -40.30 31.08
N ASP A 424 67.43 -39.36 31.66
CA ASP A 424 68.49 -39.58 32.65
C ASP A 424 69.50 -40.63 32.18
N CYS A 425 70.02 -40.49 30.95
CA CYS A 425 71.06 -41.37 30.43
C CYS A 425 72.38 -41.14 31.15
N ASP A 426 73.12 -42.21 31.46
CA ASP A 426 74.44 -42.13 32.10
C ASP A 426 75.43 -41.39 31.19
N VAL A 427 76.05 -40.34 31.72
CA VAL A 427 76.96 -39.46 30.97
C VAL A 427 78.20 -40.21 30.47
N GLY A 428 78.62 -41.28 31.15
CA GLY A 428 79.77 -42.10 30.76
C GLY A 428 79.41 -43.27 29.83
N GLY A 429 78.24 -43.85 30.01
CA GLY A 429 77.79 -45.06 29.31
C GLY A 429 76.95 -44.81 28.05
N ALA A 430 76.26 -43.67 27.94
CA ALA A 430 75.48 -43.30 26.77
C ALA A 430 76.27 -42.43 25.78
N ARG A 431 75.77 -42.32 24.55
CA ARG A 431 76.32 -41.39 23.53
C ARG A 431 75.87 -39.95 23.76
N ASN A 432 74.64 -39.76 24.23
CA ASN A 432 73.99 -38.48 24.56
C ASN A 432 72.79 -38.76 25.48
N ASN A 433 72.06 -37.72 25.87
CA ASN A 433 70.85 -37.84 26.71
C ASN A 433 69.56 -38.11 25.90
N LEU A 434 69.68 -38.47 24.61
CA LEU A 434 68.52 -38.81 23.78
C LEU A 434 68.12 -40.26 24.04
N CYS A 435 66.87 -40.47 24.41
CA CYS A 435 66.28 -41.80 24.59
C CYS A 435 65.03 -42.00 23.72
N ALA A 436 64.62 -43.25 23.55
CA ALA A 436 63.42 -43.59 22.80
C ALA A 436 62.14 -43.08 23.51
N MET A 437 61.29 -42.32 22.82
CA MET A 437 60.12 -41.64 23.40
C MET A 437 59.15 -42.59 24.14
N GLY A 438 58.97 -43.81 23.64
CA GLY A 438 58.03 -44.79 24.22
C GLY A 438 58.62 -45.63 25.37
N THR A 439 59.90 -46.01 25.28
CA THR A 439 60.54 -46.96 26.21
C THR A 439 61.56 -46.33 27.15
N GLY A 440 62.02 -45.12 26.85
CA GLY A 440 63.08 -44.44 27.60
C GLY A 440 64.47 -45.03 27.39
N GLN A 441 64.67 -45.92 26.41
CA GLN A 441 65.95 -46.57 26.14
C GLN A 441 66.98 -45.59 25.58
N CYS A 442 68.09 -45.40 26.29
CA CYS A 442 69.22 -44.57 25.88
C CYS A 442 70.10 -45.25 24.83
N GLN A 443 70.81 -44.44 24.03
CA GLN A 443 71.78 -44.92 23.04
C GLN A 443 73.10 -45.30 23.73
N CYS A 444 73.23 -46.56 24.14
CA CYS A 444 74.40 -47.04 24.86
C CYS A 444 75.65 -47.14 23.98
N ARG A 445 76.81 -46.91 24.58
CA ARG A 445 78.12 -47.22 24.00
C ARG A 445 78.32 -48.74 23.94
N SER A 446 79.27 -49.21 23.13
CA SER A 446 79.55 -50.64 22.98
C SER A 446 79.81 -51.29 24.35
N HIS A 447 79.19 -52.44 24.60
CA HIS A 447 79.30 -53.22 25.84
C HIS A 447 78.76 -52.55 27.10
N VAL A 448 77.86 -51.57 26.94
CA VAL A 448 77.08 -50.96 28.03
C VAL A 448 75.60 -51.25 27.79
N ILE A 449 74.89 -51.70 28.83
CA ILE A 449 73.48 -52.13 28.79
C ILE A 449 72.67 -51.45 29.90
N GLY A 450 71.36 -51.66 29.88
CA GLY A 450 70.40 -50.99 30.78
C GLY A 450 69.63 -49.88 30.06
N ARG A 451 68.55 -49.40 30.68
CA ARG A 451 67.73 -48.32 30.10
C ARG A 451 68.52 -47.02 30.03
N GLN A 452 69.32 -46.73 31.05
CA GLN A 452 70.14 -45.52 31.19
C GLN A 452 71.59 -45.74 30.76
N CYS A 453 71.98 -46.95 30.34
CA CYS A 453 73.37 -47.31 30.02
C CYS A 453 74.30 -47.24 31.24
N GLU A 454 73.82 -47.70 32.38
CA GLU A 454 74.53 -47.66 33.67
C GLU A 454 75.28 -48.97 34.00
N GLN A 455 74.99 -50.05 33.27
CA GLN A 455 75.52 -51.40 33.53
C GLN A 455 76.47 -51.84 32.41
N VAL A 456 77.56 -52.52 32.76
CA VAL A 456 78.48 -53.11 31.77
C VAL A 456 77.98 -54.50 31.37
N GLU A 457 78.05 -54.83 30.09
CA GLU A 457 77.67 -56.14 29.56
C GLU A 457 78.49 -57.27 30.21
N THR A 458 77.86 -58.41 30.50
CA THR A 458 78.54 -59.53 31.16
C THR A 458 79.72 -60.04 30.32
N GLY A 459 80.91 -60.01 30.89
CA GLY A 459 82.17 -60.37 30.22
C GLY A 459 83.05 -59.18 29.82
N PHE A 460 82.57 -57.95 30.01
CA PHE A 460 83.32 -56.72 29.80
C PHE A 460 83.57 -56.01 31.15
N TYR A 461 84.63 -55.21 31.24
CA TYR A 461 84.99 -54.45 32.44
C TYR A 461 85.15 -52.96 32.11
N ARG A 462 84.82 -52.13 33.09
CA ARG A 462 84.79 -50.67 32.98
C ARG A 462 86.18 -50.05 33.01
#